data_AF-A0A376LGA5-F1
#
_entry.id   AF-A0A376LGA5-F1
#
_cell.length_a   1.000
_cell.length_b   1.000
_cell.length_c   1.000
_cell.angle_alpha   90.00
_cell.angle_beta   90.00
_cell.angle_gamma   90.00
#
_symmetry.space_group_name_H-M   'P 1'
#
loop_
_entity.id
_entity.type
_entity.pdbx_description
1 polymer ?
#
loop_
_entity_poly.entity_id
_entity_poly.type
_entity_poly.pdbx_seq_one_letter_code
_entity_poly.pdbx_strand_id
1 'polypeptide(L)' 'MSVDETDDRLSRLDWSREQRLALVNAIVETGVRVPSMCLSAHRRFPLGSEDDAVRAQGLEIMRKAIQFAQDVGIA' A
#
# COMPACT_ATOMS: atom_id res chain seq x y z
N MET A 1 -8.14 -2.28 -2.43
CA MET A 1 -7.37 -1.03 -2.23
C MET A 1 -6.48 -0.77 -3.44
N SER A 2 -6.24 0.48 -3.83
CA SER A 2 -5.30 0.83 -4.92
C SER A 2 -4.12 1.65 -4.37
N VAL A 3 -2.91 1.24 -4.73
CA VAL A 3 -1.64 1.97 -4.53
C VAL A 3 -0.93 1.97 -5.89
N ASP A 4 -1.18 3.02 -6.66
CA ASP A 4 -0.66 3.20 -8.02
C ASP A 4 0.53 4.18 -8.04
N GLU A 5 1.00 4.56 -9.23
CA GLU A 5 2.17 5.41 -9.44
C GLU A 5 2.02 6.87 -9.01
N THR A 6 0.80 7.31 -8.67
CA THR A 6 0.52 8.67 -8.24
C THR A 6 0.93 8.88 -6.79
N ASP A 7 1.52 10.05 -6.49
CA ASP A 7 2.01 10.37 -5.14
C ASP A 7 0.87 10.32 -4.11
N ASP A 8 -0.34 10.75 -4.48
CA ASP A 8 -1.53 10.68 -3.64
C ASP A 8 -1.85 9.25 -3.20
N ARG A 9 -1.73 8.26 -4.10
CA ARG A 9 -2.06 6.86 -3.80
C ARG A 9 -0.91 6.15 -3.11
N LEU A 10 0.34 6.50 -3.44
CA LEU A 10 1.54 6.05 -2.72
C LEU A 10 1.53 6.48 -1.26
N SER A 11 1.08 7.70 -0.97
CA SER A 11 1.06 8.26 0.39
C SER A 11 0.24 7.43 1.40
N ARG A 12 -0.64 6.54 0.92
CA ARG A 12 -1.39 5.60 1.76
C ARG A 12 -0.49 4.67 2.54
N LEU A 13 0.66 4.30 1.98
CA LEU A 13 1.65 3.44 2.64
C LEU A 13 2.29 4.14 3.84
N ASP A 14 2.18 5.47 3.92
CA ASP A 14 2.68 6.32 5.01
C ASP A 14 1.55 6.80 5.94
N TRP A 15 0.35 6.24 5.81
CA TRP A 15 -0.76 6.57 6.72
C TRP A 15 -0.39 6.35 8.18
N SER A 16 -0.85 7.27 9.02
CA SER A 16 -0.77 7.15 10.47
C SER A 16 -1.59 5.95 10.96
N ARG A 17 -1.34 5.54 12.21
CA ARG A 17 -2.10 4.46 12.85
C ARG A 17 -3.60 4.78 12.89
N GLU A 18 -3.95 6.04 13.16
CA GLU A 18 -5.33 6.51 13.24
C GLU A 18 -6.04 6.38 11.89
N GLN A 19 -5.37 6.74 10.79
CA GLN A 19 -5.91 6.60 9.44
C GLN A 19 -6.15 5.12 9.06
N ARG A 20 -5.23 4.23 9.43
CA ARG A 20 -5.37 2.78 9.22
C ARG A 20 -6.54 2.20 10.01
N LEU A 21 -6.65 2.57 11.29
CA LEU A 21 -7.76 2.15 12.14
C LEU A 21 -9.11 2.70 11.66
N ALA A 22 -9.15 3.91 11.13
CA ALA A 22 -10.36 4.47 10.54
C ALA A 22 -10.86 3.64 9.35
N LEU A 23 -9.96 3.15 8.49
CA LEU A 23 -10.33 2.22 7.42
C LEU A 23 -10.89 0.90 7.96
N VAL A 24 -10.24 0.32 8.97
CA VAL A 24 -10.72 -0.92 9.61
C VAL A 24 -12.10 -0.73 10.21
N ASN A 25 -12.32 0.38 10.93
CA ASN A 25 -13.61 0.70 11.53
C ASN A 25 -14.70 0.85 10.46
N ALA A 26 -14.41 1.53 9.34
CA ALA A 26 -15.36 1.66 8.24
C ALA A 26 -15.71 0.31 7.60
N ILE A 27 -14.74 -0.60 7.47
CA ILE A 27 -14.98 -1.98 7.00
C ILE A 27 -15.91 -2.73 7.95
N VAL A 28 -15.70 -2.60 9.26
CA VAL A 28 -16.52 -3.25 10.29
C VAL A 28 -17.93 -2.66 10.31
N GLU A 29 -18.06 -1.34 10.26
CA GLU A 29 -19.33 -0.62 10.31
C GLU A 29 -20.23 -0.94 9.10
N THR A 30 -19.65 -0.98 7.90
CA THR A 30 -20.40 -1.16 6.66
C THR A 30 -20.57 -2.63 6.25
N GLY A 31 -19.72 -3.53 6.77
CA GLY A 31 -19.61 -4.90 6.31
C GLY A 31 -18.96 -5.05 4.92
N VAL A 32 -18.58 -3.96 4.25
CA VAL A 32 -17.95 -3.99 2.93
C VAL A 32 -16.45 -4.20 3.09
N ARG A 33 -15.96 -5.37 2.68
CA ARG A 33 -14.56 -5.76 2.83
C ARG A 33 -13.66 -5.11 1.78
N VAL A 34 -12.40 -4.88 2.14
CA VAL A 34 -11.32 -4.55 1.21
C VAL A 34 -10.27 -5.67 1.28
N PRO A 35 -10.52 -6.83 0.65
CA PRO A 35 -9.71 -8.03 0.89
C PRO A 35 -8.37 -8.02 0.17
N SER A 36 -8.17 -7.17 -0.84
CA SER A 36 -6.98 -7.17 -1.69
C SER A 36 -6.44 -5.76 -1.94
N MET A 37 -5.16 -5.67 -2.31
CA MET A 37 -4.49 -4.45 -2.75
C MET A 37 -3.90 -4.63 -4.15
N CYS A 38 -4.25 -3.75 -5.08
CA CYS A 38 -3.49 -3.59 -6.32
C CYS A 38 -2.29 -2.67 -6.05
N LEU A 39 -1.08 -3.20 -6.21
CA LEU A 39 0.19 -2.48 -6.02
C LEU A 39 0.83 -2.16 -7.38
N SER A 40 0.14 -1.38 -8.20
CA SER A 40 0.63 -0.98 -9.53
C SER A 40 1.72 0.09 -9.49
N ALA A 41 2.07 0.61 -8.30
CA ALA A 41 3.22 1.47 -8.05
C ALA A 41 4.55 0.90 -8.60
N HIS A 42 4.70 -0.43 -8.67
CA HIS A 42 5.86 -1.07 -9.29
C HIS A 42 5.97 -0.85 -10.80
N ARG A 43 5.00 -0.22 -11.47
CA ARG A 43 5.20 0.32 -12.84
C ARG A 43 6.17 1.50 -12.85
N ARG A 44 6.13 2.35 -11.83
CA ARG A 44 7.04 3.50 -11.68
C ARG A 44 8.33 3.11 -10.97
N PHE A 45 8.26 2.17 -10.03
CA PHE A 45 9.40 1.68 -9.25
C PHE A 45 9.60 0.16 -9.45
N PRO A 46 9.96 -0.29 -10.66
CA PRO A 46 10.05 -1.72 -10.95
C PRO A 46 11.16 -2.41 -10.17
N LEU A 47 10.87 -3.60 -9.65
CA LEU A 47 11.84 -4.43 -8.93
C LEU A 47 12.96 -4.96 -9.85
N GLY A 48 12.71 -5.02 -11.16
CA GLY A 48 13.69 -5.39 -12.17
C GLY A 48 14.52 -4.21 -12.71
N SER A 49 14.46 -3.03 -12.08
CA SER A 49 15.26 -1.88 -12.51
C SER A 49 16.77 -2.16 -12.39
N GLU A 50 17.51 -1.82 -13.43
CA GLU A 50 18.98 -1.76 -13.41
C GLU A 50 19.50 -0.59 -12.56
N ASP A 51 18.68 0.46 -12.40
CA ASP A 51 18.95 1.53 -11.44
C ASP A 51 18.67 1.03 -10.01
N ASP A 52 19.74 0.87 -9.23
CA ASP A 52 19.72 0.43 -7.84
C ASP A 52 18.85 1.32 -6.94
N ALA A 53 18.80 2.63 -7.18
CA ALA A 53 17.99 3.54 -6.38
C ALA A 53 16.50 3.30 -6.63
N VAL A 54 16.10 3.11 -7.90
CA VAL A 54 14.73 2.78 -8.28
C VAL A 54 14.33 1.41 -7.71
N ARG A 55 15.22 0.41 -7.79
CA ARG A 55 14.96 -0.92 -7.24
C ARG A 55 14.81 -0.88 -5.71
N ALA A 56 15.66 -0.12 -5.01
CA ALA A 56 15.58 0.06 -3.57
C ALA A 56 14.25 0.72 -3.16
N GLN A 57 13.78 1.71 -3.91
CA GLN A 57 12.45 2.31 -3.69
C GLN A 57 11.32 1.30 -3.90
N GLY A 58 11.40 0.47 -4.95
CA GLY A 58 10.43 -0.60 -5.20
C GLY A 58 10.35 -1.63 -4.07
N LEU A 59 11.50 -1.99 -3.48
CA LEU A 59 11.58 -2.88 -2.32
C LEU A 59 10.98 -2.24 -1.06
N GLU A 60 11.24 -0.96 -0.81
CA GLU A 60 10.66 -0.24 0.33
C GLU A 60 9.14 -0.10 0.18
N ILE A 61 8.65 0.17 -1.03
CA ILE A 61 7.20 0.16 -1.34
C ILE A 61 6.60 -1.21 -1.02
N MET A 62 7.26 -2.29 -1.43
CA MET A 62 6.78 -3.65 -1.14
C MET A 62 6.72 -3.91 0.37
N ARG A 63 7.78 -3.54 1.11
CA ARG A 63 7.84 -3.69 2.57
C ARG A 63 6.73 -2.92 3.27
N LYS A 64 6.52 -1.64 2.90
CA LYS A 64 5.44 -0.81 3.46
C LYS A 64 4.06 -1.34 3.10
N ALA A 65 3.87 -1.88 1.89
CA ALA A 65 2.60 -2.47 1.47
C ALA A 65 2.26 -3.74 2.26
N ILE A 66 3.24 -4.60 2.55
CA ILE A 66 3.06 -5.76 3.44
C ILE A 66 2.64 -5.30 4.83
N GLN A 67 3.36 -4.33 5.40
CA GLN A 67 3.03 -3.77 6.71
C GLN A 67 1.62 -3.16 6.72
N PHE A 68 1.27 -2.40 5.69
CA PHE A 68 -0.08 -1.85 5.52
C PHE A 68 -1.13 -2.94 5.45
N ALA A 69 -0.89 -4.02 4.71
CA ALA A 69 -1.82 -5.13 4.61
C ALA A 69 -2.06 -5.81 5.97
N GLN A 70 -1.00 -6.00 6.77
CA GLN A 70 -1.10 -6.50 8.14
C GLN A 70 -1.93 -5.57 9.04
N ASP A 71 -1.72 -4.26 8.94
CA ASP A 71 -2.41 -3.27 9.79
C ASP A 71 -3.91 -3.19 9.50
N VAL A 72 -4.34 -3.37 8.24
CA VAL A 72 -5.74 -3.16 7.83
C VAL A 72 -6.49 -4.46 7.47
N GLY A 73 -5.82 -5.61 7.51
CA GLY A 73 -6.44 -6.92 7.24
C GLY A 73 -6.68 -7.21 5.75
N ILE A 74 -5.78 -6.77 4.88
CA ILE A 74 -5.73 -7.19 3.47
C ILE A 74 -4.99 -8.53 3.37
N ALA A 75 -5.51 -9.45 2.54
CA ALA A 75 -4.97 -10.79 2.31
C ALA A 75 -4.11 -10.87 1.04
#